data_AF-A0A958FZQ3-F1
#
_entry.id   AF-A0A958FZQ3-F1
#
_cell.length_a   1.000
_cell.length_b   1.000
_cell.length_c   1.000
_cell.angle_alpha   90.00
_cell.angle_beta   90.00
_cell.angle_gamma   90.00
#
_symmetry.space_group_name_H-M   'P 1'
#
loop_
_entity.id
_entity.type
_entity.pdbx_description
1 polymer ?
#
loop_
_entity_poly.entity_id
_entity_poly.type
_entity_poly.pdbx_seq_one_letter_code
_entity_poly.pdbx_strand_id
1 'polypeptide(L)'
;MNLPILIRECFLSQRQEARLTLSGVGTFSTKSHRGYKGRNPYTGETVEVPETYSLLFSETDQSGTNDHFIQWATRHSGTNETVQQDMLKFSEEIVSTLDKARKFVLNGVGSLLLKNRPPLYGVNRLTGDFIEVPARSALVFSVLPEFNSELNPASRSARIDFDKLPQTPVKTPDGLSSFALEQLPSARQLWKLSQTLAVLSLCNNDPGRYFSVPSLRPGLNYAEMRNGQGDNCSLFFFDDNALIRGFAHESPMATWSGEAWPGTFDTLPQDYRDLLFHDFLEAESISFCLWYSDSSKQWNKGNITRFPDVPSDDPDGSAYVLSHFPLEPQTYVESESHYYSRQLNFEIVAHIYEHRPLSLEQIKKLNPDCRVPLEMFRRTGFPIEDVK
;
A
#
# COMPACT_ATOMS: atom_id res chain seq x y z
N MET A 1 -29.25 23.65 2.99
CA MET A 1 -28.99 22.83 4.20
C MET A 1 -27.48 22.56 4.31
N ASN A 2 -26.91 22.26 5.48
CA ASN A 2 -25.49 21.86 5.54
C ASN A 2 -25.38 20.34 5.36
N LEU A 3 -25.47 19.89 4.11
CA LEU A 3 -25.47 18.47 3.76
C LEU A 3 -24.21 17.72 4.27
N PRO A 4 -22.98 18.27 4.23
CA PRO A 4 -21.82 17.64 4.86
C PRO A 4 -22.00 17.23 6.32
N ILE A 5 -22.65 18.10 7.12
CA ILE A 5 -22.94 17.79 8.53
C ILE A 5 -23.93 16.62 8.62
N LEU A 6 -24.99 16.62 7.82
CA LEU A 6 -25.97 15.54 7.83
C LEU A 6 -25.38 14.20 7.38
N ILE A 7 -24.48 14.22 6.39
CA ILE A 7 -23.75 13.03 5.96
C ILE A 7 -22.95 12.47 7.14
N ARG A 8 -22.15 13.31 7.79
CA ARG A 8 -21.34 12.94 8.96
C ARG A 8 -22.20 12.30 10.07
N GLU A 9 -23.26 12.98 10.48
CA GLU A 9 -24.14 12.53 11.57
C GLU A 9 -24.92 11.26 11.20
N CYS A 10 -25.31 11.10 9.93
CA CYS A 10 -25.96 9.87 9.46
C CYS A 10 -25.02 8.67 9.61
N PHE A 11 -23.75 8.79 9.19
CA PHE A 11 -22.79 7.71 9.28
C PHE A 11 -22.42 7.36 10.74
N LEU A 12 -22.34 8.35 11.63
CA LEU A 12 -22.09 8.11 13.06
C LEU A 12 -23.29 7.44 13.76
N SER A 13 -24.52 7.78 13.36
CA SER A 13 -25.75 7.28 14.01
C SER A 13 -26.26 5.94 13.47
N GLN A 14 -26.24 5.72 12.15
CA GLN A 14 -26.85 4.54 11.52
C GLN A 14 -25.89 3.35 11.38
N ARG A 15 -24.57 3.56 11.52
CA ARG A 15 -23.49 2.55 11.56
C ARG A 15 -23.59 1.36 10.61
N GLN A 16 -24.47 0.37 10.78
CA GLN A 16 -24.58 -0.78 9.86
C GLN A 16 -25.40 -0.49 8.59
N GLU A 17 -26.28 0.51 8.63
CA GLU A 17 -27.27 0.76 7.56
C GLU A 17 -27.01 2.07 6.79
N ALA A 18 -25.87 2.72 7.07
CA ALA A 18 -25.53 3.99 6.44
C ALA A 18 -25.01 3.75 5.03
N ARG A 19 -25.76 4.23 4.05
CA ARG A 19 -25.39 4.22 2.63
C ARG A 19 -25.81 5.52 1.98
N LEU A 20 -24.93 6.07 1.16
CA LEU A 20 -25.15 7.31 0.42
C LEU A 20 -24.50 7.21 -0.97
N THR A 21 -25.33 7.17 -2.00
CA THR A 21 -24.93 7.26 -3.40
C THR A 21 -25.01 8.71 -3.87
N LEU A 22 -23.89 9.27 -4.32
CA LEU A 22 -23.84 10.60 -4.95
C LEU A 22 -23.63 10.44 -6.46
N SER A 23 -24.58 10.94 -7.24
CA SER A 23 -24.60 10.77 -8.71
C SER A 23 -23.35 11.36 -9.34
N GLY A 24 -22.66 10.58 -10.18
CA GLY A 24 -21.42 11.00 -10.84
C GLY A 24 -20.18 11.04 -9.93
N VAL A 25 -20.32 10.66 -8.65
CA VAL A 25 -19.21 10.60 -7.69
C VAL A 25 -18.96 9.16 -7.24
N GLY A 26 -19.98 8.50 -6.67
CA GLY A 26 -19.86 7.13 -6.14
C GLY A 26 -20.72 6.91 -4.90
N THR A 27 -20.56 5.75 -4.28
CA THR A 27 -21.28 5.35 -3.06
C THR A 27 -20.36 5.32 -1.85
N PHE A 28 -20.82 5.95 -0.77
CA PHE A 28 -20.31 5.76 0.58
C PHE A 28 -21.15 4.72 1.30
N SER A 29 -20.50 3.78 1.99
CA SER A 29 -21.18 2.76 2.79
C SER A 29 -20.36 2.40 4.00
N THR A 30 -21.00 1.86 5.01
CA THR A 30 -20.32 1.33 6.19
C THR A 30 -20.29 -0.19 6.18
N LYS A 31 -19.18 -0.75 6.64
CA LYS A 31 -19.00 -2.18 6.85
C LYS A 31 -18.67 -2.45 8.30
N SER A 32 -19.37 -3.40 8.91
CA SER A 32 -19.05 -3.87 10.26
C SER A 32 -18.01 -5.00 10.22
N HIS A 33 -17.13 -4.97 11.20
CA HIS A 33 -16.10 -5.95 11.47
C HIS A 33 -16.36 -6.54 12.84
N ARG A 34 -16.66 -7.84 12.88
CA ARG A 34 -17.00 -8.52 14.13
C ARG A 34 -15.84 -8.43 15.11
N GLY A 35 -16.16 -8.12 16.36
CA GLY A 35 -15.19 -8.20 17.44
C GLY A 35 -14.68 -9.62 17.63
N TYR A 36 -13.44 -9.75 18.10
CA TYR A 36 -12.80 -11.03 18.34
C TYR A 36 -11.82 -10.91 19.52
N LYS A 37 -11.46 -12.05 20.11
CA LYS A 37 -10.37 -12.09 21.09
C LYS A 37 -9.05 -12.09 20.34
N GLY A 38 -8.38 -10.95 20.39
CA GLY A 38 -7.03 -10.80 19.91
C GLY A 38 -6.02 -11.08 21.01
N ARG A 39 -4.75 -10.98 20.62
CA ARG A 39 -3.63 -10.94 21.55
C ARG A 39 -2.94 -9.61 21.33
N ASN A 40 -2.61 -8.90 22.41
CA ASN A 40 -1.75 -7.74 22.33
C ASN A 40 -0.43 -8.19 21.70
N PRO A 41 -0.08 -7.74 20.48
CA PRO A 41 1.15 -8.18 19.82
C PRO A 41 2.40 -7.64 20.52
N TYR A 42 2.24 -6.72 21.48
CA TYR A 42 3.31 -6.09 22.28
C TYR A 42 3.47 -6.65 23.68
N THR A 43 2.46 -7.28 24.29
CA THR A 43 2.59 -7.86 25.65
C THR A 43 2.27 -9.35 25.68
N GLY A 44 1.69 -9.89 24.61
CA GLY A 44 1.18 -11.26 24.59
C GLY A 44 -0.07 -11.46 25.45
N GLU A 45 -0.64 -10.43 26.06
CA GLU A 45 -1.89 -10.53 26.83
C GLU A 45 -3.09 -10.71 25.90
N THR A 46 -4.14 -11.40 26.37
CA THR A 46 -5.39 -11.48 25.61
C THR A 46 -6.09 -10.12 25.66
N VAL A 47 -6.49 -9.60 24.51
CA VAL A 47 -7.22 -8.33 24.39
C VAL A 47 -8.52 -8.57 23.65
N GLU A 48 -9.63 -8.07 24.17
CA GLU A 48 -10.87 -8.06 23.42
C GLU A 48 -10.83 -6.93 22.40
N VAL A 49 -10.82 -7.30 21.12
CA VAL A 49 -10.97 -6.36 20.01
C VAL A 49 -12.46 -6.15 19.81
N PRO A 50 -13.00 -4.94 20.05
CA PRO A 50 -14.43 -4.70 19.92
C PRO A 50 -14.87 -4.78 18.46
N GLU A 51 -16.19 -4.88 18.25
CA GLU A 51 -16.74 -4.67 16.91
C GLU A 51 -16.40 -3.25 16.43
N THR A 52 -15.93 -3.15 15.19
CA THR A 52 -15.58 -1.88 14.55
C THR A 52 -16.33 -1.69 13.24
N TYR A 53 -16.35 -0.46 12.76
CA TYR A 53 -17.03 -0.02 11.56
C TYR A 53 -16.04 0.74 10.67
N SER A 54 -16.05 0.44 9.38
CA SER A 54 -15.24 1.15 8.39
C SER A 54 -16.14 1.87 7.40
N LEU A 55 -15.86 3.15 7.16
CA LEU A 55 -16.47 3.91 6.08
C LEU A 55 -15.73 3.59 4.78
N LEU A 56 -16.44 3.01 3.82
CA LEU A 56 -15.97 2.60 2.51
C LEU A 56 -16.50 3.56 1.45
N PHE A 57 -15.76 3.65 0.35
CA PHE A 57 -16.17 4.38 -0.85
C PHE A 57 -15.99 3.49 -2.08
N SER A 58 -16.97 3.49 -2.97
CA SER A 58 -16.93 2.81 -4.26
C SER A 58 -17.33 3.78 -5.37
N GLU A 59 -16.43 4.00 -6.32
CA GLU A 59 -16.71 4.80 -7.52
C GLU A 59 -17.66 4.08 -8.49
N THR A 60 -17.54 2.76 -8.59
CA THR A 60 -18.25 1.93 -9.58
C THR A 60 -19.64 1.50 -9.14
N ASP A 61 -19.88 1.39 -7.84
CA ASP A 61 -21.21 1.08 -7.32
C ASP A 61 -22.05 2.37 -7.25
N GLN A 62 -22.92 2.55 -8.23
CA GLN A 62 -23.94 3.62 -8.24
C GLN A 62 -25.36 3.05 -8.26
N SER A 63 -25.50 1.75 -7.98
CA SER A 63 -26.77 1.01 -8.10
C SER A 63 -27.69 1.17 -6.89
N GLY A 64 -27.18 1.72 -5.78
CA GLY A 64 -27.90 1.82 -4.52
C GLY A 64 -28.84 3.03 -4.44
N THR A 65 -30.03 2.82 -3.87
CA THR A 65 -31.00 3.87 -3.55
C THR A 65 -30.59 4.66 -2.32
N ASN A 66 -30.91 5.95 -2.29
CA ASN A 66 -30.67 6.83 -1.14
C ASN A 66 -31.82 6.87 -0.14
N ASP A 67 -32.82 6.00 -0.26
CA ASP A 67 -34.06 6.05 0.52
C ASP A 67 -33.82 6.13 2.02
N HIS A 68 -32.87 5.35 2.55
CA HIS A 68 -32.57 5.36 3.98
C HIS A 68 -31.96 6.69 4.43
N PHE A 69 -30.95 7.20 3.70
CA PHE A 69 -30.36 8.50 3.99
C PHE A 69 -31.37 9.64 3.84
N ILE A 70 -32.18 9.63 2.78
CA ILE A 70 -33.19 10.67 2.51
C ILE A 70 -34.22 10.68 3.63
N GLN A 71 -34.73 9.52 4.04
CA GLN A 71 -35.68 9.42 5.16
C GLN A 71 -35.05 9.93 6.46
N TRP A 72 -33.81 9.54 6.75
CA TRP A 72 -33.09 10.01 7.93
C TRP A 72 -32.87 11.52 7.90
N ALA A 73 -32.35 12.06 6.79
CA ALA A 73 -32.06 13.48 6.61
C ALA A 73 -33.34 14.33 6.67
N THR A 74 -34.43 13.88 6.05
CA THR A 74 -35.75 14.55 6.10
C THR A 74 -36.17 14.77 7.55
N ARG A 75 -36.04 13.76 8.43
CA ARG A 75 -36.37 13.89 9.86
C ARG A 75 -35.53 14.92 10.62
N HIS A 76 -34.32 15.22 10.14
CA HIS A 76 -33.36 16.08 10.84
C HIS A 76 -33.18 17.47 10.21
N SER A 77 -33.77 17.73 9.03
CA SER A 77 -33.36 18.91 8.25
C SER A 77 -34.38 19.51 7.29
N GLY A 78 -35.47 18.84 6.92
CA GLY A 78 -36.44 19.42 5.98
C GLY A 78 -37.29 18.40 5.24
N THR A 79 -37.79 18.76 4.06
CA THR A 79 -38.58 17.85 3.21
C THR A 79 -37.69 17.01 2.30
N ASN A 80 -38.22 15.89 1.82
CA ASN A 80 -37.53 14.97 0.92
C ASN A 80 -37.02 15.67 -0.35
N GLU A 81 -37.86 16.52 -0.97
CA GLU A 81 -37.52 17.28 -2.18
C GLU A 81 -36.31 18.20 -1.96
N THR A 82 -36.24 18.88 -0.81
CA THR A 82 -35.09 19.75 -0.49
C THR A 82 -33.81 18.94 -0.29
N VAL A 83 -33.89 17.79 0.39
CA VAL A 83 -32.73 16.90 0.59
C VAL A 83 -32.20 16.40 -0.76
N GLN A 84 -33.08 15.96 -1.66
CA GLN A 84 -32.67 15.50 -3.00
C GLN A 84 -32.00 16.60 -3.82
N GLN A 85 -32.55 17.82 -3.80
CA GLN A 85 -31.96 18.96 -4.51
C GLN A 85 -30.58 19.33 -3.94
N ASP A 86 -30.44 19.34 -2.62
CA ASP A 86 -29.16 19.64 -1.97
C ASP A 86 -28.12 18.54 -2.25
N MET A 87 -28.53 17.27 -2.32
CA MET A 87 -27.66 16.15 -2.72
C MET A 87 -27.16 16.27 -4.16
N LEU A 88 -28.02 16.69 -5.11
CA LEU A 88 -27.63 16.90 -6.50
C LEU A 88 -26.59 18.02 -6.60
N LYS A 89 -26.89 19.19 -6.00
CA LYS A 89 -25.97 20.34 -5.97
C LYS A 89 -24.62 19.98 -5.34
N PHE A 90 -24.65 19.20 -4.25
CA PHE A 90 -23.43 18.76 -3.58
C PHE A 90 -22.61 17.81 -4.47
N SER A 91 -23.27 16.91 -5.20
CA SER A 91 -22.58 16.03 -6.16
C SER A 91 -21.90 16.85 -7.27
N GLU A 92 -22.58 17.87 -7.81
CA GLU A 92 -22.02 18.79 -8.81
C GLU A 92 -20.82 19.59 -8.27
N GLU A 93 -20.89 20.05 -7.01
CA GLU A 93 -19.78 20.74 -6.34
C GLU A 93 -18.55 19.84 -6.21
N ILE A 94 -18.74 18.58 -5.81
CA ILE A 94 -17.66 17.60 -5.69
C ILE A 94 -16.97 17.40 -7.03
N VAL A 95 -17.74 17.11 -8.09
CA VAL A 95 -17.19 16.88 -9.44
C VAL A 95 -16.43 18.11 -9.93
N SER A 96 -17.03 19.30 -9.85
CA SER A 96 -16.40 20.57 -10.25
C SER A 96 -15.10 20.86 -9.47
N THR A 97 -15.04 20.49 -8.19
CA THR A 97 -13.85 20.70 -7.36
C THR A 97 -12.75 19.69 -7.68
N LEU A 98 -13.10 18.42 -7.89
CA LEU A 98 -12.16 17.37 -8.28
C LEU A 98 -11.53 17.65 -9.64
N ASP A 99 -12.30 18.19 -10.59
CA ASP A 99 -11.77 18.59 -11.90
C ASP A 99 -10.72 19.71 -11.80
N LYS A 100 -10.88 20.63 -10.84
CA LYS A 100 -9.98 21.79 -10.67
C LYS A 100 -8.79 21.50 -9.77
N ALA A 101 -9.01 20.79 -8.68
CA ALA A 101 -8.06 20.65 -7.58
C ALA A 101 -7.62 19.21 -7.32
N ARG A 102 -8.21 18.22 -8.01
CA ARG A 102 -8.01 16.78 -7.81
C ARG A 102 -8.24 16.28 -6.37
N LYS A 103 -8.75 17.13 -5.50
CA LYS A 103 -9.03 16.86 -4.09
C LYS A 103 -10.31 17.58 -3.66
N PHE A 104 -11.20 16.86 -2.99
CA PHE A 104 -12.37 17.41 -2.33
C PHE A 104 -12.35 17.01 -0.86
N VAL A 105 -12.55 17.96 0.05
CA VAL A 105 -12.56 17.71 1.49
C VAL A 105 -14.00 17.67 1.99
N LEU A 106 -14.43 16.51 2.48
CA LEU A 106 -15.68 16.35 3.19
C LEU A 106 -15.42 16.64 4.67
N ASN A 107 -15.62 17.90 5.06
CA ASN A 107 -15.28 18.41 6.38
C ASN A 107 -15.80 17.50 7.51
N GLY A 108 -14.89 17.10 8.39
CA GLY A 108 -15.20 16.26 9.55
C GLY A 108 -15.45 14.78 9.25
N VAL A 109 -15.25 14.32 8.00
CA VAL A 109 -15.40 12.91 7.60
C VAL A 109 -14.15 12.38 6.89
N GLY A 110 -13.63 13.09 5.90
CA GLY A 110 -12.51 12.59 5.08
C GLY A 110 -12.28 13.43 3.82
N SER A 111 -11.52 12.87 2.87
CA SER A 111 -11.27 13.53 1.59
C SER A 111 -11.31 12.56 0.42
N LEU A 112 -11.88 13.01 -0.70
CA LEU A 112 -11.82 12.36 -2.00
C LEU A 112 -10.60 12.89 -2.76
N LEU A 113 -9.81 11.97 -3.32
CA LEU A 113 -8.63 12.26 -4.12
C LEU A 113 -8.80 11.61 -5.48
N LEU A 114 -8.65 12.40 -6.54
CA LEU A 114 -8.58 11.90 -7.90
C LEU A 114 -7.13 11.50 -8.18
N LYS A 115 -6.82 10.22 -8.02
CA LYS A 115 -5.46 9.68 -8.15
C LYS A 115 -5.19 9.22 -9.57
N ASN A 116 -4.03 9.57 -10.11
CA ASN A 116 -3.57 8.99 -11.38
C ASN A 116 -3.08 7.57 -11.12
N ARG A 117 -3.66 6.61 -11.83
CA ARG A 117 -3.20 5.22 -11.84
C ARG A 117 -2.39 5.02 -13.13
N PRO A 118 -1.10 4.66 -13.04
CA PRO A 118 -0.31 4.33 -14.22
C PRO A 118 -0.93 3.12 -14.93
N PRO A 119 -0.62 2.90 -16.22
CA PRO A 119 -1.09 1.70 -16.91
C PRO A 119 -0.48 0.47 -16.23
N LEU A 120 -1.32 -0.52 -15.94
CA LEU A 120 -0.94 -1.79 -15.33
C LEU A 120 -1.35 -2.92 -16.25
N TYR A 121 -0.88 -4.14 -15.97
CA TYR A 121 -1.42 -5.33 -16.62
C TYR A 121 -2.11 -6.18 -15.57
N GLY A 122 -3.38 -6.45 -15.81
CA GLY A 122 -4.16 -7.38 -15.02
C GLY A 122 -4.11 -8.77 -15.64
N VAL A 123 -4.55 -9.75 -14.86
CA VAL A 123 -4.90 -11.07 -15.38
C VAL A 123 -6.42 -11.14 -15.41
N ASN A 124 -6.99 -11.48 -16.56
CA ASN A 124 -8.40 -11.83 -16.65
C ASN A 124 -8.63 -13.07 -15.78
N ARG A 125 -9.37 -12.92 -14.68
CA ARG A 125 -9.58 -14.01 -13.71
C ARG A 125 -10.32 -15.22 -14.28
N LEU A 126 -11.04 -15.07 -15.40
CA LEU A 126 -11.77 -16.16 -16.04
C LEU A 126 -10.93 -16.91 -17.06
N THR A 127 -10.12 -16.20 -17.85
CA THR A 127 -9.36 -16.81 -18.96
C THR A 127 -7.89 -17.01 -18.66
N GLY A 128 -7.35 -16.31 -17.66
CA GLY A 128 -5.92 -16.26 -17.34
C GLY A 128 -5.13 -15.36 -18.29
N ASP A 129 -5.78 -14.68 -19.24
CA ASP A 129 -5.10 -13.83 -20.21
C ASP A 129 -4.62 -12.53 -19.58
N PHE A 130 -3.44 -12.09 -20.00
CA PHE A 130 -2.93 -10.77 -19.64
C PHE A 130 -3.75 -9.70 -20.37
N ILE A 131 -4.29 -8.75 -19.60
CA ILE A 131 -5.04 -7.61 -20.10
C ILE A 131 -4.31 -6.33 -19.73
N GLU A 132 -4.13 -5.44 -20.70
CA GLU A 132 -3.66 -4.10 -20.39
C GLU A 132 -4.78 -3.32 -19.70
N VAL A 133 -4.50 -2.84 -18.50
CA VAL A 133 -5.31 -1.86 -17.78
C VAL A 133 -4.72 -0.49 -18.12
N PRO A 134 -5.38 0.31 -18.98
CA PRO A 134 -4.83 1.58 -19.40
C PRO A 134 -4.70 2.54 -18.21
N ALA A 135 -3.81 3.52 -18.36
CA ALA A 135 -3.69 4.62 -17.41
C ALA A 135 -5.07 5.26 -17.21
N ARG A 136 -5.45 5.48 -15.96
CA ARG A 136 -6.75 6.04 -15.63
C ARG A 136 -6.68 6.92 -14.39
N SER A 137 -7.58 7.87 -14.27
CA SER A 137 -7.86 8.50 -13.00
C SER A 137 -8.83 7.61 -12.21
N ALA A 138 -8.63 7.47 -10.91
CA ALA A 138 -9.53 6.74 -10.02
C ALA A 138 -9.78 7.57 -8.77
N LEU A 139 -11.03 7.58 -8.31
CA LEU A 139 -11.37 8.22 -7.05
C LEU A 139 -11.04 7.32 -5.88
N VAL A 140 -10.34 7.89 -4.90
CA VAL A 140 -10.03 7.22 -3.63
C VAL A 140 -10.49 8.11 -2.50
N PHE A 141 -11.14 7.49 -1.53
CA PHE A 141 -11.54 8.16 -0.31
C PHE A 141 -10.59 7.81 0.83
N SER A 142 -10.15 8.84 1.56
CA SER A 142 -9.39 8.70 2.79
C SER A 142 -10.24 9.20 3.96
N VAL A 143 -10.50 8.32 4.92
CA VAL A 143 -11.26 8.64 6.13
C VAL A 143 -10.38 9.48 7.08
N LEU A 144 -10.96 10.50 7.68
CA LEU A 144 -10.29 11.33 8.68
C LEU A 144 -10.08 10.54 10.00
N PRO A 145 -8.89 10.54 10.62
CA PRO A 145 -8.63 9.78 11.86
C PRO A 145 -9.58 10.13 13.01
N GLU A 146 -9.93 11.40 13.15
CA GLU A 146 -10.89 11.87 14.17
C GLU A 146 -12.28 11.26 13.95
N PHE A 147 -12.76 11.28 12.70
CA PHE A 147 -14.03 10.66 12.33
C PHE A 147 -14.02 9.16 12.57
N ASN A 148 -12.95 8.46 12.17
CA ASN A 148 -12.81 7.02 12.42
C ASN A 148 -12.81 6.70 13.93
N SER A 149 -12.21 7.57 14.74
CA SER A 149 -12.19 7.43 16.20
C SER A 149 -13.57 7.66 16.83
N GLU A 150 -14.39 8.55 16.28
CA GLU A 150 -15.76 8.77 16.72
C GLU A 150 -16.71 7.66 16.27
N LEU A 151 -16.47 7.11 15.06
CA LEU A 151 -17.18 5.95 14.56
C LEU A 151 -16.89 4.70 15.40
N ASN A 152 -15.66 4.59 15.92
CA ASN A 152 -15.16 3.47 16.69
C ASN A 152 -14.66 3.89 18.10
N PRO A 153 -15.53 4.39 18.99
CA PRO A 153 -15.08 4.90 20.28
C PRO A 153 -14.49 3.81 21.18
N ALA A 154 -14.94 2.56 21.01
CA ALA A 154 -14.44 1.40 21.75
C ALA A 154 -13.02 0.97 21.32
N SER A 155 -12.54 1.34 20.12
CA SER A 155 -11.17 1.02 19.71
C SER A 155 -10.12 1.91 20.39
N ARG A 156 -10.53 3.02 21.04
CA ARG A 156 -9.61 3.89 21.81
C ARG A 156 -8.96 3.20 23.00
N SER A 157 -9.58 2.15 23.57
CA SER A 157 -9.04 1.43 24.73
C SER A 157 -7.84 0.52 24.42
N ALA A 158 -7.42 0.44 23.15
CA ALA A 158 -6.26 -0.36 22.72
C ALA A 158 -5.12 0.50 22.14
N ARG A 159 -5.09 1.82 22.39
CA ARG A 159 -3.93 2.64 22.01
C ARG A 159 -2.75 2.30 22.91
N ILE A 160 -1.60 2.07 22.27
CA ILE A 160 -0.34 1.76 22.91
C ILE A 160 0.10 2.99 23.71
N ASP A 161 0.34 2.79 25.01
CA ASP A 161 1.00 3.79 25.84
C ASP A 161 2.51 3.70 25.60
N PHE A 162 3.00 4.45 24.62
CA PHE A 162 4.41 4.42 24.20
C PHE A 162 5.38 4.78 25.34
N ASP A 163 4.93 5.50 26.36
CA ASP A 163 5.76 5.86 27.52
C ASP A 163 6.08 4.66 28.41
N LYS A 164 5.25 3.60 28.36
CA LYS A 164 5.44 2.36 29.11
C LYS A 164 6.29 1.31 28.39
N LEU A 165 6.65 1.55 27.13
CA LEU A 165 7.42 0.62 26.33
C LEU A 165 8.93 0.66 26.65
N PRO A 166 9.63 -0.50 26.56
CA PRO A 166 11.08 -0.56 26.70
C PRO A 166 11.80 0.31 25.66
N GLN A 167 12.98 0.80 26.03
CA GLN A 167 13.76 1.73 25.21
C GLN A 167 14.78 1.08 24.27
N THR A 168 15.10 -0.20 24.48
CA THR A 168 16.17 -0.88 23.75
C THR A 168 15.62 -2.07 22.96
N PRO A 169 15.93 -2.17 21.66
CA PRO A 169 15.58 -3.33 20.87
C PRO A 169 16.41 -4.55 21.31
N VAL A 170 15.78 -5.71 21.23
CA VAL A 170 16.39 -7.00 21.55
C VAL A 170 17.00 -7.55 20.27
N LYS A 171 18.31 -7.33 20.10
CA LYS A 171 19.18 -7.98 19.09
C LYS A 171 18.99 -7.55 17.62
N THR A 172 20.08 -7.62 16.84
CA THR A 172 20.08 -7.37 15.39
C THR A 172 19.81 -8.70 14.66
N PRO A 173 18.83 -8.77 13.74
CA PRO A 173 18.56 -9.95 12.92
C PRO A 173 19.65 -10.13 11.84
N ASP A 174 19.86 -11.37 11.40
CA ASP A 174 20.76 -11.67 10.28
C ASP A 174 20.11 -11.25 8.95
N GLY A 175 20.87 -10.59 8.06
CA GLY A 175 20.40 -10.17 6.74
C GLY A 175 19.91 -8.72 6.67
N LEU A 176 19.25 -8.37 5.56
CA LEU A 176 18.77 -7.01 5.29
C LEU A 176 17.69 -6.62 6.29
N SER A 177 17.91 -5.55 7.08
CA SER A 177 16.91 -5.06 8.02
C SER A 177 17.12 -3.58 8.35
N SER A 178 16.13 -2.95 8.98
CA SER A 178 16.31 -1.60 9.56
C SER A 178 17.33 -1.59 10.70
N PHE A 179 17.66 -2.75 11.28
CA PHE A 179 18.61 -2.90 12.37
C PHE A 179 20.04 -3.23 11.91
N ALA A 180 20.23 -3.47 10.60
CA ALA A 180 21.51 -3.80 9.97
C ALA A 180 21.69 -2.96 8.68
N LEU A 181 21.67 -1.63 8.82
CA LEU A 181 21.67 -0.69 7.69
C LEU A 181 22.92 -0.83 6.80
N GLU A 182 24.04 -1.22 7.39
CA GLU A 182 25.31 -1.45 6.71
C GLU A 182 25.30 -2.67 5.77
N GLN A 183 24.34 -3.59 5.94
CA GLN A 183 24.16 -4.75 5.06
C GLN A 183 23.32 -4.42 3.82
N LEU A 184 22.61 -3.29 3.82
CA LEU A 184 21.77 -2.90 2.69
C LEU A 184 22.62 -2.52 1.47
N PRO A 185 22.26 -2.99 0.27
CA PRO A 185 22.94 -2.61 -0.96
C PRO A 185 22.77 -1.11 -1.24
N SER A 186 23.66 -0.51 -2.03
CA SER A 186 23.48 0.88 -2.48
C SER A 186 22.16 1.07 -3.24
N ALA A 187 21.66 2.31 -3.32
CA ALA A 187 20.45 2.65 -4.08
C ALA A 187 20.47 2.09 -5.52
N ARG A 188 21.62 2.20 -6.20
CA ARG A 188 21.81 1.69 -7.56
C ARG A 188 21.74 0.17 -7.66
N GLN A 189 22.35 -0.54 -6.71
CA GLN A 189 22.30 -2.01 -6.66
C GLN A 189 20.88 -2.49 -6.38
N LEU A 190 20.19 -1.86 -5.43
CA LEU A 190 18.81 -2.20 -5.09
C LEU A 190 17.83 -1.92 -6.24
N TRP A 191 18.05 -0.83 -6.99
CA TRP A 191 17.27 -0.57 -8.21
C TRP A 191 17.44 -1.68 -9.24
N LYS A 192 18.70 -2.08 -9.54
CA LYS A 192 18.96 -3.21 -10.46
C LYS A 192 18.30 -4.50 -9.99
N LEU A 193 18.42 -4.81 -8.69
CA LEU A 193 17.78 -5.97 -8.09
C LEU A 193 16.25 -5.91 -8.24
N SER A 194 15.64 -4.73 -8.05
CA SER A 194 14.19 -4.56 -8.23
C SER A 194 13.75 -4.89 -9.66
N GLN A 195 14.53 -4.49 -10.67
CA GLN A 195 14.26 -4.86 -12.07
C GLN A 195 14.46 -6.36 -12.32
N THR A 196 15.51 -6.95 -11.74
CA THR A 196 15.77 -8.40 -11.79
C THR A 196 14.61 -9.20 -11.20
N LEU A 197 14.08 -8.79 -10.04
CA LEU A 197 12.96 -9.49 -9.41
C LEU A 197 11.66 -9.29 -10.20
N ALA A 198 11.39 -8.09 -10.71
CA ALA A 198 10.25 -7.83 -11.57
C ALA A 198 10.27 -8.69 -12.85
N VAL A 199 11.41 -8.77 -13.54
CA VAL A 199 11.53 -9.58 -14.77
C VAL A 199 11.39 -11.07 -14.49
N LEU A 200 11.91 -11.57 -13.36
CA LEU A 200 11.73 -12.96 -12.94
C LEU A 200 10.28 -13.25 -12.55
N SER A 201 9.61 -12.32 -11.87
CA SER A 201 8.17 -12.41 -11.55
C SER A 201 7.32 -12.57 -12.81
N LEU A 202 7.62 -11.78 -13.85
CA LEU A 202 6.99 -11.92 -15.17
C LEU A 202 7.28 -13.28 -15.80
N CYS A 203 8.53 -13.75 -15.79
CA CYS A 203 8.86 -15.10 -16.26
C CYS A 203 8.06 -16.18 -15.51
N ASN A 204 7.73 -15.98 -14.24
CA ASN A 204 6.94 -16.92 -13.43
C ASN A 204 5.42 -16.77 -13.60
N ASN A 205 4.92 -15.89 -14.49
CA ASN A 205 3.51 -15.52 -14.62
C ASN A 205 2.89 -14.93 -13.33
N ASP A 206 3.70 -14.27 -12.51
CA ASP A 206 3.26 -13.62 -11.27
C ASP A 206 3.55 -12.10 -11.32
N PRO A 207 2.90 -11.33 -12.22
CA PRO A 207 3.20 -9.91 -12.41
C PRO A 207 2.84 -9.03 -11.20
N GLY A 208 2.07 -9.55 -10.23
CA GLY A 208 1.59 -8.78 -9.09
C GLY A 208 2.54 -8.79 -7.89
N ARG A 209 3.51 -9.70 -7.87
CA ARG A 209 4.40 -9.90 -6.72
C ARG A 209 5.60 -8.95 -6.70
N TYR A 210 6.25 -8.76 -7.85
CA TYR A 210 7.29 -7.76 -8.02
C TYR A 210 7.00 -6.88 -9.22
N PHE A 211 7.19 -5.59 -9.03
CA PHE A 211 6.92 -4.57 -10.03
C PHE A 211 8.05 -3.55 -10.07
N SER A 212 8.43 -3.10 -11.26
CA SER A 212 9.36 -1.99 -11.44
C SER A 212 8.94 -1.13 -12.62
N VAL A 213 9.04 0.19 -12.46
CA VAL A 213 8.76 1.18 -13.48
C VAL A 213 9.90 2.19 -13.52
N PRO A 214 10.71 2.19 -14.58
CA PRO A 214 11.65 3.28 -14.82
C PRO A 214 10.84 4.54 -15.17
N SER A 215 11.29 5.69 -14.67
CA SER A 215 10.71 7.01 -15.00
C SER A 215 9.20 7.09 -14.78
N LEU A 216 8.71 6.62 -13.62
CA LEU A 216 7.32 6.78 -13.17
C LEU A 216 6.85 8.23 -13.35
N ARG A 217 7.75 9.17 -13.07
CA ARG A 217 7.74 10.55 -13.57
C ARG A 217 9.19 10.93 -13.91
N PRO A 218 9.44 12.07 -14.59
CA PRO A 218 10.80 12.50 -14.89
C PRO A 218 11.68 12.49 -13.63
N GLY A 219 12.78 11.74 -13.66
CA GLY A 219 13.75 11.62 -12.56
C GLY A 219 13.36 10.69 -11.41
N LEU A 220 12.22 10.00 -11.45
CA LEU A 220 11.78 9.10 -10.38
C LEU A 220 11.48 7.71 -10.92
N ASN A 221 12.26 6.73 -10.47
CA ASN A 221 11.96 5.31 -10.67
C ASN A 221 11.21 4.76 -9.45
N TYR A 222 10.40 3.75 -9.68
CA TYR A 222 9.59 3.10 -8.65
C TYR A 222 9.66 1.58 -8.77
N ALA A 223 9.69 0.90 -7.63
CA ALA A 223 9.49 -0.54 -7.55
C ALA A 223 8.59 -0.91 -6.37
N GLU A 224 7.98 -2.08 -6.45
CA GLU A 224 7.11 -2.61 -5.41
C GLU A 224 7.30 -4.13 -5.26
N MET A 225 7.24 -4.61 -4.04
CA MET A 225 7.07 -6.02 -3.69
C MET A 225 5.77 -6.18 -2.91
N ARG A 226 4.96 -7.16 -3.26
CA ARG A 226 3.75 -7.58 -2.54
C ARG A 226 3.76 -9.09 -2.42
N ASN A 227 3.70 -9.64 -1.21
CA ASN A 227 3.68 -11.10 -1.04
C ASN A 227 2.28 -11.73 -1.18
N GLY A 228 1.24 -10.90 -1.36
CA GLY A 228 -0.15 -11.33 -1.47
C GLY A 228 -0.80 -11.74 -0.15
N GLN A 229 -0.10 -11.61 0.98
CA GLN A 229 -0.57 -11.97 2.33
C GLN A 229 -0.76 -10.75 3.24
N GLY A 230 -0.54 -9.53 2.72
CA GLY A 230 -0.72 -8.28 3.45
C GLY A 230 0.57 -7.50 3.64
N ASP A 231 1.73 -8.10 3.34
CA ASP A 231 3.02 -7.43 3.40
C ASP A 231 3.36 -6.76 2.06
N ASN A 232 3.92 -5.56 2.15
CA ASN A 232 4.35 -4.82 0.99
C ASN A 232 5.60 -3.98 1.26
N CYS A 233 6.30 -3.68 0.18
CA CYS A 233 7.48 -2.83 0.19
C CYS A 233 7.48 -1.96 -1.07
N SER A 234 7.34 -0.64 -0.90
CA SER A 234 7.45 0.35 -1.96
C SER A 234 8.83 1.00 -1.93
N LEU A 235 9.49 1.04 -3.08
CA LEU A 235 10.83 1.60 -3.25
C LEU A 235 10.80 2.73 -4.27
N PHE A 236 11.37 3.87 -3.90
CA PHE A 236 11.55 5.02 -4.78
C PHE A 236 13.03 5.27 -4.99
N PHE A 237 13.43 5.54 -6.23
CA PHE A 237 14.81 5.88 -6.57
C PHE A 237 14.80 7.16 -7.40
N PHE A 238 15.59 8.15 -6.98
CA PHE A 238 15.67 9.45 -7.61
C PHE A 238 17.07 10.00 -7.46
N ASP A 239 17.64 10.49 -8.55
CA ASP A 239 19.08 10.74 -8.65
C ASP A 239 19.87 9.50 -8.18
N ASP A 240 20.75 9.66 -7.18
CA ASP A 240 21.46 8.57 -6.50
C ASP A 240 20.90 8.27 -5.09
N ASN A 241 19.69 8.77 -4.79
CA ASN A 241 18.99 8.56 -3.52
C ASN A 241 17.94 7.44 -3.63
N ALA A 242 17.54 6.91 -2.47
CA ALA A 242 16.43 5.95 -2.41
C ALA A 242 15.60 6.09 -1.14
N LEU A 243 14.32 5.72 -1.23
CA LEU A 243 13.40 5.57 -0.11
C LEU A 243 12.78 4.18 -0.15
N ILE A 244 12.79 3.48 0.99
CA ILE A 244 12.06 2.24 1.21
C ILE A 244 10.95 2.52 2.21
N ARG A 245 9.72 2.27 1.80
CA ARG A 245 8.52 2.28 2.65
C ARG A 245 8.02 0.85 2.73
N GLY A 246 8.09 0.26 3.92
CA GLY A 246 7.65 -1.12 4.13
C GLY A 246 6.52 -1.25 5.13
N PHE A 247 5.68 -2.26 4.90
CA PHE A 247 4.64 -2.69 5.80
C PHE A 247 4.68 -4.20 5.99
N ALA A 248 4.90 -4.61 7.24
CA ALA A 248 4.80 -5.99 7.68
C ALA A 248 3.53 -6.15 8.50
N HIS A 249 2.51 -6.84 7.99
CA HIS A 249 1.17 -6.86 8.61
C HIS A 249 1.12 -7.57 9.97
N GLU A 250 2.01 -8.54 10.20
CA GLU A 250 2.16 -9.24 11.49
C GLU A 250 3.22 -8.62 12.41
N SER A 251 3.91 -7.56 11.95
CA SER A 251 4.90 -6.89 12.78
C SER A 251 4.23 -6.35 14.04
N PRO A 252 4.86 -6.51 15.21
CA PRO A 252 4.43 -5.79 16.39
C PRO A 252 4.30 -4.29 16.09
N MET A 253 5.26 -3.62 15.46
CA MET A 253 5.18 -2.19 15.17
C MET A 253 4.22 -1.79 14.02
N ALA A 254 3.46 -2.74 13.45
CA ALA A 254 2.36 -2.44 12.55
C ALA A 254 1.17 -1.84 13.33
N THR A 255 0.92 -0.54 13.16
CA THR A 255 -0.26 0.07 13.78
C THR A 255 -1.50 -0.18 12.90
N TRP A 256 -2.58 -0.62 13.52
CA TRP A 256 -3.88 -0.81 12.86
C TRP A 256 -4.63 0.53 12.66
N SER A 257 -4.11 1.63 13.20
CA SER A 257 -4.68 2.98 13.02
C SER A 257 -4.31 3.64 11.69
N GLY A 258 -3.39 3.05 10.93
CA GLY A 258 -2.84 3.66 9.70
C GLY A 258 -1.69 4.64 9.96
N GLU A 259 -1.33 4.88 11.23
CA GLU A 259 -0.24 5.78 11.61
C GLU A 259 1.10 5.02 11.64
N ALA A 260 2.21 5.68 11.33
CA ALA A 260 3.51 5.06 11.54
C ALA A 260 3.87 5.00 13.03
N TRP A 261 4.71 4.05 13.41
CA TRP A 261 5.23 3.98 14.77
C TRP A 261 5.99 5.28 15.14
N PRO A 262 5.87 5.82 16.37
CA PRO A 262 6.58 7.03 16.78
C PRO A 262 8.09 6.93 16.54
N GLY A 263 8.65 7.98 15.96
CA GLY A 263 10.07 8.02 15.57
C GLY A 263 10.37 7.47 14.18
N THR A 264 9.44 6.77 13.50
CA THR A 264 9.69 6.16 12.17
C THR A 264 10.13 7.18 11.11
N PHE A 265 9.58 8.39 11.17
CA PHE A 265 9.89 9.49 10.25
C PHE A 265 10.75 10.58 10.89
N ASP A 266 11.27 10.38 12.10
CA ASP A 266 12.20 11.35 12.68
C ASP A 266 13.41 11.47 11.75
N THR A 267 13.96 12.68 11.63
CA THR A 267 15.11 13.01 10.76
C THR A 267 14.93 12.75 9.25
N LEU A 268 13.77 12.25 8.80
CA LEU A 268 13.47 12.08 7.37
C LEU A 268 13.42 13.45 6.66
N PRO A 269 14.27 13.67 5.64
CA PRO A 269 14.30 14.94 4.92
C PRO A 269 12.99 15.20 4.16
N GLN A 270 12.65 16.48 3.97
CA GLN A 270 11.35 16.87 3.40
C GLN A 270 11.13 16.30 1.99
N ASP A 271 12.15 16.30 1.13
CA ASP A 271 12.03 15.81 -0.25
C ASP A 271 11.64 14.32 -0.33
N TYR A 272 11.93 13.55 0.74
CA TYR A 272 11.54 12.14 0.85
C TYR A 272 10.12 11.97 1.40
N ARG A 273 9.65 12.91 2.24
CA ARG A 273 8.29 12.86 2.82
C ARG A 273 7.21 12.91 1.76
N ASP A 274 7.44 13.69 0.70
CA ASP A 274 6.49 13.82 -0.41
C ASP A 274 6.31 12.48 -1.17
N LEU A 275 7.28 11.58 -1.09
CA LEU A 275 7.20 10.23 -1.69
C LEU A 275 6.44 9.24 -0.80
N LEU A 276 6.44 9.41 0.53
CA LEU A 276 5.76 8.50 1.47
C LEU A 276 4.25 8.43 1.25
N PHE A 277 3.65 9.56 0.86
CA PHE A 277 2.20 9.70 0.71
C PHE A 277 1.80 9.95 -0.73
N HIS A 278 2.65 9.52 -1.69
CA HIS A 278 2.40 9.73 -3.10
C HIS A 278 1.04 9.14 -3.51
N ASP A 279 0.31 9.87 -4.35
CA ASP A 279 -1.08 9.58 -4.70
C ASP A 279 -1.35 8.14 -5.18
N PHE A 280 -0.48 7.44 -5.90
CA PHE A 280 -0.82 6.07 -6.32
C PHE A 280 -0.61 5.01 -5.21
N LEU A 281 0.06 5.35 -4.11
CA LEU A 281 0.23 4.41 -3.00
C LEU A 281 -1.13 4.12 -2.35
N GLU A 282 -1.31 2.88 -1.92
CA GLU A 282 -2.42 2.51 -1.07
C GLU A 282 -2.26 3.17 0.29
N ALA A 283 -3.39 3.51 0.92
CA ALA A 283 -3.41 4.08 2.28
C ALA A 283 -3.13 2.96 3.28
N GLU A 284 -1.93 2.38 3.22
CA GLU A 284 -1.52 1.32 4.12
C GLU A 284 -0.65 1.90 5.24
N SER A 285 -0.75 1.26 6.40
CA SER A 285 0.14 1.46 7.53
C SER A 285 1.61 1.28 7.11
N ILE A 286 2.53 1.96 7.78
CA ILE A 286 3.97 1.85 7.55
C ILE A 286 4.58 1.31 8.83
N SER A 287 5.23 0.14 8.76
CA SER A 287 5.92 -0.44 9.92
C SER A 287 7.39 -0.01 9.98
N PHE A 288 8.03 0.23 8.82
CA PHE A 288 9.38 0.77 8.76
C PHE A 288 9.60 1.69 7.54
N CYS A 289 10.56 2.60 7.68
CA CYS A 289 10.95 3.54 6.64
C CYS A 289 12.46 3.73 6.64
N LEU A 290 13.11 3.53 5.49
CA LEU A 290 14.56 3.68 5.31
C LEU A 290 14.84 4.63 4.16
N TRP A 291 15.90 5.43 4.26
CA TRP A 291 16.32 6.28 3.16
C TRP A 291 17.83 6.27 2.95
N TYR A 292 18.23 6.10 1.69
CA TYR A 292 19.61 6.23 1.27
C TYR A 292 19.88 7.66 0.86
N SER A 293 20.86 8.29 1.50
CA SER A 293 21.32 9.63 1.15
C SER A 293 22.67 9.53 0.46
N ASP A 294 22.71 9.97 -0.80
CA ASP A 294 23.92 9.92 -1.61
C ASP A 294 25.04 10.77 -1.02
N SER A 295 24.70 11.91 -0.41
CA SER A 295 25.68 12.79 0.23
C SER A 295 26.44 12.12 1.38
N SER A 296 25.77 11.22 2.11
CA SER A 296 26.34 10.45 3.21
C SER A 296 26.74 9.02 2.82
N LYS A 297 26.44 8.59 1.58
CA LYS A 297 26.66 7.24 1.04
C LYS A 297 26.16 6.10 1.95
N GLN A 298 25.11 6.34 2.74
CA GLN A 298 24.62 5.39 3.73
C GLN A 298 23.08 5.38 3.78
N TRP A 299 22.54 4.25 4.23
CA TRP A 299 21.15 4.13 4.63
C TRP A 299 20.93 4.75 6.01
N ASN A 300 19.76 5.32 6.21
CA ASN A 300 19.33 5.97 7.43
C ASN A 300 17.93 5.49 7.78
N LYS A 301 17.56 5.64 9.05
CA LYS A 301 16.22 5.38 9.56
C LYS A 301 15.85 6.41 10.63
N GLY A 302 14.57 6.48 10.95
CA GLY A 302 14.09 7.35 12.01
C GLY A 302 14.57 6.94 13.41
N ASN A 303 14.56 7.89 14.33
CA ASN A 303 15.00 7.71 15.71
C ASN A 303 13.93 7.02 16.57
N ILE A 304 13.75 5.72 16.36
CA ILE A 304 12.82 4.92 17.15
C ILE A 304 13.46 4.58 18.49
N THR A 305 12.89 5.13 19.57
CA THR A 305 13.40 4.99 20.95
C THR A 305 12.52 4.11 21.84
N ARG A 306 11.39 3.64 21.33
CA ARG A 306 10.40 2.82 22.05
C ARG A 306 10.05 1.62 21.21
N PHE A 307 10.14 0.44 21.81
CA PHE A 307 9.89 -0.82 21.11
C PHE A 307 8.82 -1.65 21.83
N PRO A 308 8.08 -2.50 21.10
CA PRO A 308 7.23 -3.54 21.67
C PRO A 308 7.86 -4.27 22.86
N ASP A 309 7.11 -4.53 23.93
CA ASP A 309 7.55 -5.41 25.05
C ASP A 309 7.32 -6.90 24.75
N VAL A 310 7.51 -7.29 23.48
CA VAL A 310 7.56 -8.69 23.05
C VAL A 310 8.98 -9.06 22.66
N PRO A 311 9.42 -10.29 23.00
CA PRO A 311 10.62 -10.85 22.40
C PRO A 311 10.42 -10.99 20.89
N SER A 312 11.02 -10.08 20.11
CA SER A 312 11.11 -10.16 18.66
C SER A 312 12.46 -9.60 18.22
N ASP A 313 13.18 -10.38 17.42
CA ASP A 313 14.43 -9.95 16.77
C ASP A 313 14.14 -9.05 15.53
N ASP A 314 12.87 -8.87 15.16
CA ASP A 314 12.41 -8.03 14.03
C ASP A 314 11.10 -7.30 14.37
N PRO A 315 11.12 -6.36 15.34
CA PRO A 315 9.89 -5.76 15.87
C PRO A 315 9.15 -4.89 14.84
N ASP A 316 9.83 -4.37 13.81
CA ASP A 316 9.23 -3.61 12.70
C ASP A 316 8.94 -4.45 11.44
N GLY A 317 9.32 -5.73 11.46
CA GLY A 317 9.13 -6.67 10.35
C GLY A 317 10.01 -6.40 9.14
N SER A 318 11.00 -5.51 9.27
CA SER A 318 11.87 -5.11 8.16
C SER A 318 12.76 -6.26 7.68
N ALA A 319 13.24 -7.12 8.59
CA ALA A 319 14.05 -8.27 8.19
C ALA A 319 13.25 -9.25 7.34
N TYR A 320 12.02 -9.57 7.76
CA TYR A 320 11.12 -10.43 6.98
C TYR A 320 10.77 -9.82 5.62
N VAL A 321 10.34 -8.56 5.58
CA VAL A 321 9.94 -7.91 4.32
C VAL A 321 11.13 -7.78 3.37
N LEU A 322 12.32 -7.38 3.87
CA LEU A 322 13.50 -7.22 3.03
C LEU A 322 14.16 -8.56 2.63
N SER A 323 13.86 -9.67 3.30
CA SER A 323 14.28 -11.01 2.86
C SER A 323 13.73 -11.40 1.47
N HIS A 324 12.65 -10.75 1.03
CA HIS A 324 12.10 -10.87 -0.32
C HIS A 324 12.96 -10.18 -1.40
N PHE A 325 14.09 -9.57 -1.02
CA PHE A 325 15.08 -9.00 -1.94
C PHE A 325 16.38 -9.82 -1.88
N PRO A 326 16.38 -11.09 -2.30
CA PRO A 326 17.57 -11.93 -2.26
C PRO A 326 18.66 -11.34 -3.14
N LEU A 327 19.79 -10.96 -2.54
CA LEU A 327 20.92 -10.33 -3.24
C LEU A 327 21.64 -11.32 -4.16
N GLU A 328 21.60 -12.61 -3.83
CA GLU A 328 22.29 -13.68 -4.55
C GLU A 328 21.31 -14.56 -5.34
N PRO A 329 21.67 -15.00 -6.56
CA PRO A 329 20.82 -15.83 -7.40
C PRO A 329 20.54 -17.21 -6.77
N GLN A 330 21.47 -17.74 -5.98
CA GLN A 330 21.28 -19.02 -5.28
C GLN A 330 20.12 -18.91 -4.28
N THR A 331 20.11 -17.86 -3.46
CA THR A 331 19.04 -17.60 -2.48
C THR A 331 17.68 -17.48 -3.17
N TYR A 332 17.62 -16.80 -4.33
CA TYR A 332 16.40 -16.71 -5.13
C TYR A 332 15.94 -18.08 -5.62
N VAL A 333 16.83 -18.89 -6.21
CA VAL A 333 16.46 -20.21 -6.72
C VAL A 333 15.96 -21.12 -5.62
N GLU A 334 16.60 -21.11 -4.45
CA GLU A 334 16.19 -21.92 -3.28
C GLU A 334 14.78 -21.54 -2.79
N SER A 335 14.52 -20.25 -2.56
CA SER A 335 13.21 -19.79 -2.05
C SER A 335 12.09 -19.96 -3.08
N GLU A 336 12.35 -19.57 -4.32
CA GLU A 336 11.33 -19.51 -5.36
C GLU A 336 11.02 -20.87 -5.98
N SER A 337 11.98 -21.81 -5.97
CA SER A 337 11.68 -23.19 -6.39
C SER A 337 10.67 -23.85 -5.45
N HIS A 338 10.77 -23.57 -4.15
CA HIS A 338 9.79 -24.02 -3.17
C HIS A 338 8.44 -23.31 -3.39
N TYR A 339 8.45 -21.97 -3.53
CA TYR A 339 7.24 -21.18 -3.72
C TYR A 339 6.41 -21.62 -4.95
N TYR A 340 7.05 -21.73 -6.11
CA TYR A 340 6.37 -22.16 -7.35
C TYR A 340 6.26 -23.68 -7.49
N SER A 341 6.74 -24.45 -6.50
CA SER A 341 6.77 -25.92 -6.54
C SER A 341 7.40 -26.48 -7.82
N ARG A 342 8.49 -25.87 -8.29
CA ARG A 342 9.19 -26.24 -9.53
C ARG A 342 10.69 -25.95 -9.45
N GLN A 343 11.51 -26.65 -10.21
CA GLN A 343 12.94 -26.33 -10.31
C GLN A 343 13.18 -25.16 -11.27
N LEU A 344 13.85 -24.11 -10.79
CA LEU A 344 14.28 -22.99 -11.62
C LEU A 344 15.67 -23.24 -12.21
N ASN A 345 15.89 -22.81 -13.45
CA ASN A 345 17.19 -22.93 -14.11
C ASN A 345 18.17 -21.88 -13.53
N PHE A 346 19.12 -22.34 -12.71
CA PHE A 346 20.10 -21.47 -12.04
C PHE A 346 20.94 -20.63 -13.01
N GLU A 347 21.38 -21.20 -14.14
CA GLU A 347 22.23 -20.46 -15.10
C GLU A 347 21.49 -19.26 -15.69
N ILE A 348 20.20 -19.41 -16.00
CA ILE A 348 19.37 -18.30 -16.48
C ILE A 348 19.11 -17.29 -15.36
N VAL A 349 18.84 -17.74 -14.14
CA VAL A 349 18.64 -16.81 -13.01
C VAL A 349 19.92 -16.01 -12.74
N ALA A 350 21.09 -16.66 -12.68
CA ALA A 350 22.38 -16.00 -12.52
C ALA A 350 22.66 -14.99 -13.65
N HIS A 351 22.35 -15.36 -14.91
CA HIS A 351 22.43 -14.44 -16.04
C HIS A 351 21.58 -13.18 -15.86
N ILE A 352 20.37 -13.32 -15.31
CA ILE A 352 19.47 -12.18 -15.03
C ILE A 352 20.01 -11.34 -13.85
N TYR A 353 20.57 -11.98 -12.81
CA TYR A 353 21.20 -11.28 -11.68
C TYR A 353 22.44 -10.46 -12.09
N GLU A 354 23.19 -10.93 -13.09
CA GLU A 354 24.27 -10.17 -13.72
C GLU A 354 23.78 -9.01 -14.61
N HIS A 355 22.45 -8.83 -14.71
CA HIS A 355 21.79 -7.79 -15.49
C HIS A 355 22.13 -7.85 -16.99
N ARG A 356 22.36 -9.07 -17.51
CA ARG A 356 22.60 -9.32 -18.93
C ARG A 356 21.28 -9.34 -19.73
N PRO A 357 21.29 -8.93 -21.02
CA PRO A 357 20.10 -8.94 -21.86
C PRO A 357 19.43 -10.31 -21.93
N LEU A 358 18.13 -10.36 -21.60
CA LEU A 358 17.36 -11.60 -21.57
C LEU A 358 16.69 -11.87 -22.92
N SER A 359 16.86 -13.10 -23.44
CA SER A 359 16.27 -13.54 -24.70
C SER A 359 14.91 -14.23 -24.52
N LEU A 360 14.10 -14.28 -25.59
CA LEU A 360 12.85 -15.03 -25.62
C LEU A 360 13.06 -16.54 -25.37
N GLU A 361 14.17 -17.09 -25.86
CA GLU A 361 14.53 -18.49 -25.64
C GLU A 361 14.79 -18.77 -24.15
N GLN A 362 15.53 -17.88 -23.47
CA GLN A 362 15.78 -17.98 -22.04
C GLN A 362 14.50 -17.86 -21.21
N ILE A 363 13.59 -16.93 -21.57
CA ILE A 363 12.28 -16.81 -20.93
C ILE A 363 11.51 -18.14 -21.02
N LYS A 364 11.45 -18.74 -22.22
CA LYS A 364 10.77 -20.02 -22.44
C LYS A 364 11.46 -21.20 -21.78
N LYS A 365 12.78 -21.20 -21.67
CA LYS A 365 13.55 -22.22 -20.95
C LYS A 365 13.37 -22.12 -19.44
N LEU A 366 13.20 -20.91 -18.89
CA LEU A 366 12.89 -20.70 -17.49
C LEU A 366 11.44 -21.10 -17.17
N ASN A 367 10.50 -20.77 -18.05
CA ASN A 367 9.09 -21.15 -17.92
C ASN A 367 8.42 -21.33 -19.30
N PRO A 368 8.21 -22.57 -19.76
CA PRO A 368 7.55 -22.84 -21.04
C PRO A 368 6.14 -22.23 -21.13
N ASP A 369 5.44 -22.20 -19.99
CA ASP A 369 4.09 -21.67 -19.84
C ASP A 369 4.04 -20.15 -19.63
N CYS A 370 5.18 -19.44 -19.72
CA CYS A 370 5.17 -17.98 -19.67
C CYS A 370 4.33 -17.42 -20.82
N ARG A 371 3.26 -16.68 -20.47
CA ARG A 371 2.33 -16.03 -21.42
C ARG A 371 2.42 -14.51 -21.42
N VAL A 372 3.36 -13.96 -20.67
CA VAL A 372 3.56 -12.51 -20.55
C VAL A 372 4.01 -11.92 -21.90
N PRO A 373 3.35 -10.86 -22.41
CA PRO A 373 3.79 -10.16 -23.62
C PRO A 373 5.19 -9.53 -23.46
N LEU A 374 6.01 -9.56 -24.52
CA LEU A 374 7.38 -9.02 -24.50
C LEU A 374 7.45 -7.54 -24.07
N GLU A 375 6.41 -6.76 -24.38
CA GLU A 375 6.32 -5.35 -23.97
C GLU A 375 6.31 -5.16 -22.45
N MET A 376 5.74 -6.11 -21.69
CA MET A 376 5.76 -6.05 -20.23
C MET A 376 7.17 -6.23 -19.69
N PHE A 377 7.96 -7.11 -20.30
CA PHE A 377 9.37 -7.28 -19.93
C PHE A 377 10.16 -5.98 -20.14
N ARG A 378 9.95 -5.28 -21.26
CA ARG A 378 10.59 -4.00 -21.53
C ARG A 378 10.20 -2.91 -20.52
N ARG A 379 8.94 -2.91 -20.07
CA ARG A 379 8.45 -1.93 -19.08
C ARG A 379 9.12 -2.04 -17.72
N THR A 380 9.69 -3.19 -17.35
CA THR A 380 10.47 -3.32 -16.11
C THR A 380 11.74 -2.44 -16.11
N GLY A 381 12.20 -2.04 -17.31
CA GLY A 381 13.50 -1.41 -17.53
C GLY A 381 14.66 -2.40 -17.47
N PHE A 382 14.40 -3.70 -17.34
CA PHE A 382 15.42 -4.74 -17.44
C PHE A 382 15.87 -4.89 -18.90
N PRO A 383 17.17 -5.14 -19.19
CA PRO A 383 17.66 -5.35 -20.55
C PRO A 383 17.03 -6.59 -21.21
N ILE A 384 16.36 -6.40 -22.35
CA ILE A 384 15.77 -7.47 -23.16
C ILE A 384 16.46 -7.45 -24.53
N GLU A 385 16.78 -8.62 -25.08
CA GLU A 385 17.34 -8.69 -26.44
C GLU A 385 16.32 -8.20 -27.49
N ASP A 386 16.82 -7.43 -28.47
CA ASP A 386 15.99 -7.00 -29.59
C ASP A 386 15.61 -8.20 -30.47
N VAL A 387 14.32 -8.32 -30.76
CA VAL A 387 13.83 -9.27 -31.75
C VAL A 387 14.14 -8.68 -33.12
N LYS A 388 15.07 -9.31 -33.86
CA LYS A 388 15.40 -8.94 -35.25
C LYS A 388 14.24 -9.20 -36.21
#